data_AF-A0A838D4V5-F1
#
_entry.id   AF-A0A838D4V5-F1
#
_cell.length_a   1.000
_cell.length_b   1.000
_cell.length_c   1.000
_cell.angle_alpha   90.00
_cell.angle_beta   90.00
_cell.angle_gamma   90.00
#
_symmetry.space_group_name_H-M   'P 1'
#
loop_
_entity.id
_entity.type
_entity.pdbx_description
1 polymer ?
#
loop_
_entity_poly.entity_id
_entity_poly.type
_entity_poly.pdbx_seq_one_letter_code
_entity_poly.pdbx_strand_id
1 'polypeptide(L)' 'MAADLWTVHLGTVEYRAGVALQERVRAARQAGAIPDVLLLLEHWP' A
#
# COMPACT_ATOMS: atom_id res chain seq x y z
N MET A 1 17.31 -14.76 4.59
CA MET A 1 16.44 -14.80 3.40
C MET A 1 15.93 -13.39 3.18
N ALA A 2 15.98 -12.85 1.97
CA ALA A 2 15.35 -11.56 1.68
C ALA A 2 13.83 -11.78 1.69
N ALA A 3 13.08 -10.96 2.45
CA ALA A 3 11.63 -10.98 2.37
C ALA A 3 11.18 -10.31 1.06
N ASP A 4 10.16 -10.86 0.41
CA ASP A 4 9.61 -10.27 -0.81
C ASP A 4 9.03 -8.87 -0.50
N LEU A 5 9.21 -7.94 -1.43
CA LEU A 5 8.65 -6.58 -1.36
C LEU A 5 7.86 -6.32 -2.64
N TRP A 6 6.57 -6.01 -2.52
CA TRP A 6 5.75 -5.57 -3.64
C TRP A 6 5.82 -4.05 -3.78
N THR A 7 6.28 -3.58 -4.94
CA THR A 7 6.22 -2.15 -5.30
C THR A 7 5.04 -1.92 -6.23
N VAL A 8 4.15 -1.01 -5.85
CA VAL A 8 2.91 -0.74 -6.61
C VAL A 8 2.82 0.75 -6.94
N HIS A 9 2.73 1.06 -8.23
CA HIS A 9 2.54 2.42 -8.73
C HIS A 9 1.04 2.67 -8.97
N LEU A 10 0.45 3.59 -8.22
CA LEU A 10 -0.99 3.87 -8.23
C LEU A 10 -1.38 5.17 -8.96
N GLY A 11 -0.40 5.99 -9.34
CA GLY A 11 -0.64 7.32 -9.91
C GLY A 11 -1.27 8.28 -8.88
N THR A 12 -2.11 9.19 -9.35
CA THR A 12 -2.78 10.18 -8.49
C THR A 12 -4.03 9.60 -7.82
N VAL A 13 -4.07 9.64 -6.49
CA VAL A 13 -5.15 9.09 -5.66
C VAL A 13 -5.68 10.18 -4.73
N GLU A 14 -6.99 10.19 -4.48
CA GLU A 14 -7.56 11.06 -3.44
C GLU A 14 -7.02 10.66 -2.05
N TYR A 15 -6.77 11.64 -1.18
CA TYR A 15 -6.06 11.40 0.08
C TYR A 15 -6.76 10.38 0.98
N ARG A 16 -8.07 10.52 1.22
CA ARG A 16 -8.83 9.59 2.06
C ARG A 16 -8.92 8.20 1.46
N ALA A 17 -9.06 8.09 0.14
CA ALA A 17 -8.99 6.81 -0.56
C ALA A 17 -7.62 6.15 -0.42
N GLY A 18 -6.53 6.94 -0.45
CA GLY A 18 -5.17 6.48 -0.15
C GLY A 18 -5.04 5.92 1.26
N VAL A 19 -5.56 6.64 2.27
CA VAL A 19 -5.59 6.18 3.67
C VAL A 19 -6.41 4.88 3.80
N ALA A 20 -7.59 4.82 3.21
CA ALA A 20 -8.43 3.62 3.24
C ALA A 20 -7.74 2.41 2.57
N LEU A 21 -6.95 2.63 1.51
CA LEU A 21 -6.13 1.58 0.92
C LEU A 21 -5.00 1.13 1.86
N GLN A 22 -4.29 2.07 2.47
CA GLN A 22 -3.22 1.77 3.44
C GLN A 22 -3.73 0.93 4.61
N GLU A 23 -4.91 1.25 5.15
CA GLU A 23 -5.56 0.50 6.22
C GLU A 23 -5.81 -0.97 5.84
N ARG A 24 -6.34 -1.22 4.63
CA ARG A 24 -6.59 -2.57 4.12
C ARG A 24 -5.28 -3.34 3.87
N VAL A 25 -4.29 -2.69 3.27
CA VAL A 25 -2.97 -3.29 3.03
C VAL A 25 -2.29 -3.64 4.34
N ARG A 26 -2.34 -2.75 5.34
CA ARG A 26 -1.81 -2.99 6.68
C ARG A 26 -2.46 -4.19 7.33
N ALA A 27 -3.79 -4.29 7.30
CA ALA A 27 -4.51 -5.43 7.86
C ALA A 27 -4.13 -6.75 7.17
N ALA A 28 -4.06 -6.75 5.83
CA ALA A 28 -3.64 -7.93 5.05
C ALA A 28 -2.20 -8.36 5.38
N ARG A 29 -1.29 -7.38 5.53
CA ARG A 29 0.11 -7.65 5.86
C ARG A 29 0.26 -8.24 7.26
N GLN A 30 -0.47 -7.69 8.25
CA GLN A 30 -0.47 -8.18 9.63
C GLN A 30 -1.08 -9.60 9.73
N ALA A 31 -2.05 -9.92 8.87
CA ALA A 31 -2.62 -11.26 8.76
C ALA A 31 -1.71 -12.25 8.00
N GLY A 32 -0.57 -11.80 7.45
CA GLY A 32 0.32 -12.64 6.65
C GLY A 32 -0.23 -13.02 5.27
N ALA A 33 -1.28 -12.34 4.80
CA ALA A 33 -1.91 -12.62 3.51
C ALA A 33 -1.11 -12.08 2.31
N ILE A 34 -0.26 -11.08 2.55
CA ILE A 34 0.61 -10.44 1.55
C ILE A 34 1.98 -10.14 2.16
N PRO A 35 3.05 -10.03 1.34
CA PRO A 35 4.36 -9.58 1.78
C PRO A 35 4.38 -8.06 2.04
N ASP A 36 5.53 -7.51 2.40
CA ASP A 36 5.68 -6.05 2.58
C ASP A 36 5.34 -5.31 1.27
N VAL A 37 4.77 -4.11 1.40
CA VAL A 37 4.29 -3.31 0.26
C VAL A 37 4.80 -1.88 0.34
N LEU A 38 5.36 -1.39 -0.77
CA LEU A 38 5.65 0.02 -1.02
C LEU A 38 4.64 0.56 -2.03
N LEU A 39 3.76 1.44 -1.58
CA LEU A 39 2.82 2.17 -2.43
C LEU A 39 3.46 3.47 -2.90
N LEU A 40 3.56 3.64 -4.22
CA LEU A 40 4.04 4.86 -4.87
C LEU A 40 2.85 5.56 -5.53
N LEU A 41 2.54 6.76 -5.08
CA LEU A 41 1.35 7.51 -5.48
C LEU A 41 1.58 9.02 -5.34
N GLU A 42 0.67 9.78 -5.93
CA GLU A 42 0.56 11.23 -5.80
C GLU A 42 -0.81 11.58 -5.21
N HIS A 43 -0.93 12.74 -4.57
CA HIS A 43 -2.20 13.28 -4.09
C HIS A 43 -2.46 14.65 -4.73
N TRP A 44 -3.74 14.99 -4.88
CA TRP A 44 -4.11 16.39 -5.05
C TRP A 44 -3.73 17.17 -3.79
N PRO A 45 -3.32 18.45 -3.90
CA PRO A 45 -2.94 19.28 -2.75
C PRO A 45 -4.05 19.43 -1.71
#